data_AF-A0A1G4B7V9-F1
#
_entry.id   AF-A0A1G4B7V9-F1
#
_cell.length_a   1.000
_cell.length_b   1.000
_cell.length_c   1.000
_cell.angle_alpha   90.00
_cell.angle_beta   90.00
_cell.angle_gamma   90.00
#
_symmetry.space_group_name_H-M   'P 1'
#
loop_
_entity.id
_entity.type
_entity.pdbx_description
1 polymer ?
#
loop_
_entity_poly.entity_id
_entity_poly.type
_entity_poly.pdbx_seq_one_letter_code
_entity_poly.pdbx_strand_id
1 'polypeptide(L)'
;MVTTHLALALFAQAAIIAAAPLQPVRVIQIEERAEGDLDAIERALAPVSESLANVDAAVLSLDGGAVTANNLLIFSQQAQVATDQATVNIQAAGELTAIKSARLRRTTDALIDQTTVTVKDLVSRKPILDNIGVSGVALESLQRQKVSSMALTVALEQKVPRAGQRIAAESRSQIESVIDQAIVIYAEPAAAAVPVVVPPPATPANPNAIPIAVPPAAAPPAAAPPAAAAPAPPAVAPAWPDQAPAPPAAAAPEPPAAAPEPPMAAPEPPAAAPEPPAAAPESPAVPAVDPNAAVPQAGATVPVSAPQPAPAVIAPPAVAPAPVPMVPVAAPIAAPVPPPQITTAAGRKDRKKKKKASKINMVETEDESATVMTAEQ
;
A
#
# COMPACT_ATOMS: atom_id res chain seq x y z
N MET A 1 16.82 8.64 30.60
CA MET A 1 16.43 7.34 30.02
C MET A 1 15.01 6.98 30.47
N VAL A 2 13.98 7.68 29.96
CA VAL A 2 12.55 7.46 30.36
C VAL A 2 11.62 7.36 29.13
N THR A 3 12.16 7.26 27.92
CA THR A 3 11.37 7.40 26.67
C THR A 3 11.06 6.07 25.97
N THR A 4 11.30 4.92 26.61
CA THR A 4 11.12 3.58 26.00
C THR A 4 9.83 2.87 26.38
N HIS A 5 8.97 3.46 27.22
CA HIS A 5 7.71 2.83 27.65
C HIS A 5 6.44 3.34 26.96
N LEU A 6 6.53 4.35 26.09
CA LEU A 6 5.35 4.84 25.36
C LEU A 6 5.07 4.07 24.05
N ALA A 7 6.06 3.35 23.49
CA ALA A 7 5.90 2.60 22.24
C ALA A 7 5.22 1.22 22.43
N LEU A 8 5.14 0.71 23.67
CA LEU A 8 4.63 -0.65 23.94
C LEU A 8 3.14 -0.69 24.37
N ALA A 9 2.48 0.46 24.53
CA ALA A 9 1.05 0.51 24.90
C ALA A 9 0.10 0.46 23.68
N LEU A 10 0.63 0.50 22.45
CA LEU A 10 -0.15 0.46 21.19
C LEU A 10 -0.21 -0.96 20.58
N PHE A 11 0.16 -1.98 21.35
CA PHE A 11 0.25 -3.39 20.91
C PHE A 11 -0.84 -4.32 21.46
N ALA A 12 -1.87 -3.79 22.14
CA ALA A 12 -2.87 -4.60 22.85
C ALA A 12 -4.31 -4.47 22.30
N GLN A 13 -4.50 -4.14 21.01
CA GLN A 13 -5.86 -4.06 20.42
C GLN A 13 -6.06 -4.80 19.09
N ALA A 14 -5.14 -5.69 18.68
CA ALA A 14 -5.36 -6.57 17.52
C ALA A 14 -5.81 -7.99 17.93
N ALA A 15 -6.67 -8.10 18.95
CA ALA A 15 -7.43 -9.31 19.27
C ALA A 15 -8.71 -8.93 20.04
N ILE A 16 -9.41 -7.90 19.60
CA ILE A 16 -10.83 -7.78 19.87
C ILE A 16 -11.48 -7.84 18.51
N ILE A 17 -12.19 -8.94 18.28
CA ILE A 17 -13.29 -9.06 17.34
C ILE A 17 -14.25 -7.94 17.70
N ALA A 18 -13.96 -6.73 17.22
CA ALA A 18 -14.90 -5.65 17.28
C ALA A 18 -16.04 -6.12 16.38
N ALA A 19 -17.18 -6.40 17.01
CA ALA A 19 -18.47 -6.20 16.41
C ALA A 19 -18.54 -4.74 15.94
N ALA A 20 -17.80 -4.41 14.89
CA ALA A 20 -18.11 -3.28 14.06
C ALA A 20 -19.58 -3.51 13.69
N PRO A 21 -20.46 -2.51 13.84
CA PRO A 21 -21.76 -2.61 13.24
C PRO A 21 -21.46 -2.92 11.78
N LEU A 22 -21.85 -4.12 11.35
CA LEU A 22 -22.10 -4.42 9.96
C LEU A 22 -23.06 -3.32 9.54
N GLN A 23 -22.50 -2.20 9.08
CA GLN A 23 -23.14 -1.35 8.11
C GLN A 23 -23.68 -2.37 7.14
N PRO A 24 -25.01 -2.55 7.05
CA PRO A 24 -25.57 -3.57 6.20
C PRO A 24 -24.94 -3.27 4.86
N VAL A 25 -24.03 -4.16 4.44
CA VAL A 25 -23.51 -4.18 3.09
C VAL A 25 -24.78 -4.21 2.31
N ARG A 26 -25.16 -3.04 1.76
CA ARG A 26 -26.37 -2.97 0.97
C ARG A 26 -26.14 -4.07 -0.04
N VAL A 27 -27.04 -5.04 -0.03
CA VAL A 27 -27.10 -6.08 -1.04
C VAL A 27 -27.40 -5.31 -2.32
N ILE A 28 -26.35 -4.74 -2.92
CA ILE A 28 -26.36 -4.15 -4.22
C ILE A 28 -26.42 -5.38 -5.12
N GLN A 29 -27.67 -5.75 -5.42
CA GLN A 29 -28.12 -6.41 -6.63
C GLN A 29 -27.12 -7.42 -7.22
N ILE A 30 -27.35 -8.69 -6.90
CA ILE A 30 -26.62 -9.87 -7.39
C ILE A 30 -26.92 -10.13 -8.90
N GLU A 31 -27.69 -9.28 -9.57
CA GLU A 31 -28.35 -9.64 -10.84
C GLU A 31 -27.68 -9.13 -12.13
N GLU A 32 -26.50 -8.52 -12.08
CA GLU A 32 -25.75 -8.17 -13.31
C GLU A 32 -24.27 -8.57 -13.24
N ARG A 33 -24.04 -9.88 -13.11
CA ARG A 33 -22.73 -10.49 -12.80
C ARG A 33 -21.90 -10.89 -14.03
N ALA A 34 -22.01 -10.18 -15.16
CA ALA A 34 -21.34 -10.61 -16.41
C ALA A 34 -20.39 -9.58 -17.05
N GLU A 35 -20.47 -8.28 -16.73
CA GLU A 35 -19.59 -7.28 -17.37
C GLU A 35 -18.58 -6.58 -16.42
N GLY A 36 -18.75 -6.64 -15.09
CA GLY A 36 -18.07 -5.73 -14.15
C GLY A 36 -16.88 -6.24 -13.31
N ASP A 37 -16.34 -7.45 -13.51
CA ASP A 37 -15.31 -7.97 -12.57
C ASP A 37 -13.96 -7.24 -12.62
N LEU A 38 -13.52 -6.82 -13.82
CA LEU A 38 -12.29 -6.03 -13.93
C LEU A 38 -12.46 -4.65 -13.30
N ASP A 39 -13.58 -3.97 -13.56
CA ASP A 39 -13.84 -2.65 -13.01
C ASP A 39 -13.96 -2.70 -11.48
N ALA A 40 -14.52 -3.78 -10.92
CA ALA A 40 -14.54 -4.01 -9.48
C ALA A 40 -13.13 -4.17 -8.90
N ILE A 41 -12.26 -4.93 -9.56
CA ILE A 41 -10.86 -5.12 -9.15
C ILE A 41 -10.06 -3.80 -9.29
N GLU A 42 -10.20 -3.08 -10.40
CA GLU A 42 -9.53 -1.78 -10.61
C GLU A 42 -10.00 -0.75 -9.57
N ARG A 43 -11.30 -0.70 -9.27
CA ARG A 43 -11.86 0.16 -8.22
C ARG A 43 -11.37 -0.22 -6.82
N ALA A 44 -11.16 -1.51 -6.57
CA ALA A 44 -10.60 -2.00 -5.32
C ALA A 44 -9.10 -1.68 -5.17
N LEU A 45 -8.36 -1.63 -6.28
CA LEU A 45 -6.92 -1.30 -6.29
C LEU A 45 -6.64 0.21 -6.25
N ALA A 46 -7.57 1.07 -6.68
CA ALA A 46 -7.36 2.52 -6.70
C ALA A 46 -6.98 3.13 -5.33
N PRO A 47 -7.60 2.75 -4.20
CA PRO A 47 -7.15 3.22 -2.88
C PRO A 47 -5.75 2.73 -2.51
N VAL A 48 -5.33 1.56 -3.03
CA VAL A 48 -3.99 1.02 -2.78
C VAL A 48 -2.93 1.86 -3.49
N SER A 49 -3.11 2.18 -4.77
CA SER A 49 -2.17 3.04 -5.49
C SER A 49 -2.07 4.44 -4.89
N GLU A 50 -3.19 5.03 -4.47
CA GLU A 50 -3.23 6.33 -3.79
C GLU A 50 -2.51 6.27 -2.44
N SER A 51 -2.78 5.25 -1.62
CA SER A 51 -2.12 5.10 -0.33
C SER A 51 -0.61 4.87 -0.47
N LEU A 52 -0.16 4.12 -1.47
CA LEU A 52 1.26 3.96 -1.79
C LEU A 52 1.89 5.29 -2.21
N ALA A 53 1.18 6.12 -2.98
CA ALA A 53 1.69 7.44 -3.39
C ALA A 53 1.84 8.38 -2.19
N ASN A 54 0.91 8.30 -1.23
CA ASN A 54 1.01 9.05 0.02
C ASN A 54 2.15 8.56 0.91
N VAL A 55 2.39 7.25 0.99
CA VAL A 55 3.55 6.68 1.69
C VAL A 55 4.85 7.14 1.02
N ASP A 56 4.93 7.07 -0.30
CA ASP A 56 6.08 7.52 -1.09
C ASP A 56 6.42 8.99 -0.82
N ALA A 57 5.42 9.87 -0.93
CA ALA A 57 5.57 11.29 -0.61
C ALA A 57 6.00 11.52 0.86
N ALA A 58 5.50 10.72 1.80
CA ALA A 58 5.90 10.80 3.20
C ALA A 58 7.35 10.35 3.43
N VAL A 59 7.82 9.32 2.72
CA VAL A 59 9.22 8.87 2.74
C VAL A 59 10.14 9.94 2.14
N LEU A 60 9.75 10.52 1.00
CA LEU A 60 10.51 11.57 0.33
C LEU A 60 10.60 12.85 1.16
N SER A 61 9.55 13.16 1.94
CA SER A 61 9.52 14.32 2.84
C SER A 61 10.14 14.08 4.22
N LEU A 62 10.67 12.87 4.50
CA LEU A 62 11.26 12.56 5.78
C LEU A 62 12.54 13.37 6.02
N ASP A 63 12.49 14.24 7.03
CA ASP A 63 13.54 15.20 7.40
C ASP A 63 14.18 14.90 8.78
N GLY A 64 13.74 13.84 9.46
CA GLY A 64 14.15 13.53 10.84
C GLY A 64 13.33 14.26 11.91
N GLY A 65 12.29 15.00 11.53
CA GLY A 65 11.32 15.54 12.45
C GLY A 65 10.35 14.48 12.98
N ALA A 66 9.86 14.67 14.21
CA ALA A 66 8.82 13.80 14.77
C ALA A 66 7.50 13.83 13.98
N VAL A 67 7.19 14.98 13.35
CA VAL A 67 5.96 15.18 12.56
C VAL A 67 5.99 14.35 11.27
N THR A 68 7.09 14.41 10.51
CA THR A 68 7.23 13.66 9.25
C THR A 68 7.27 12.14 9.51
N ALA A 69 7.94 11.70 10.59
CA ALA A 69 7.92 10.31 11.04
C ALA A 69 6.50 9.83 11.43
N ASN A 70 5.72 10.67 12.13
CA ASN A 70 4.34 10.34 12.48
C ASN A 70 3.43 10.26 11.25
N ASN A 71 3.60 11.15 10.28
CA ASN A 71 2.85 11.10 9.02
C ASN A 71 3.15 9.82 8.24
N LEU A 72 4.42 9.42 8.15
CA LEU A 72 4.81 8.16 7.53
C LEU A 72 4.11 6.96 8.19
N LEU A 73 4.05 6.93 9.52
CA LEU A 73 3.35 5.87 10.25
C LEU A 73 1.84 5.86 9.95
N ILE A 74 1.19 7.02 9.91
CA ILE A 74 -0.25 7.13 9.60
C ILE A 74 -0.54 6.63 8.18
N PHE A 75 0.21 7.11 7.19
CA PHE A 75 0.01 6.70 5.79
C PHE A 75 0.32 5.21 5.58
N SER A 76 1.31 4.68 6.28
CA SER A 76 1.61 3.24 6.26
C SER A 76 0.46 2.39 6.80
N GLN A 77 -0.17 2.81 7.91
CA GLN A 77 -1.37 2.14 8.43
C GLN A 77 -2.55 2.24 7.45
N GLN A 78 -2.75 3.40 6.83
CA GLN A 78 -3.79 3.58 5.81
C GLN A 78 -3.56 2.68 4.60
N ALA A 79 -2.31 2.54 4.14
CA ALA A 79 -1.94 1.65 3.04
C ALA A 79 -2.22 0.18 3.38
N GLN A 80 -1.96 -0.23 4.62
CA GLN A 80 -2.31 -1.56 5.09
C GLN A 80 -3.82 -1.81 5.03
N VAL A 81 -4.63 -0.89 5.58
CA VAL A 81 -6.10 -1.01 5.55
C VAL A 81 -6.64 -1.04 4.12
N ALA A 82 -6.11 -0.19 3.23
CA ALA A 82 -6.49 -0.17 1.81
C ALA A 82 -6.16 -1.51 1.12
N THR A 83 -4.98 -2.07 1.40
CA THR A 83 -4.52 -3.36 0.85
C THR A 83 -5.39 -4.52 1.34
N ASP A 84 -5.72 -4.55 2.64
CA ASP A 84 -6.57 -5.58 3.23
C ASP A 84 -8.00 -5.51 2.65
N GLN A 85 -8.55 -4.30 2.52
CA GLN A 85 -9.87 -4.11 1.90
C GLN A 85 -9.88 -4.49 0.42
N ALA A 86 -8.83 -4.13 -0.33
CA ALA A 86 -8.68 -4.51 -1.72
C ALA A 86 -8.64 -6.04 -1.86
N THR A 87 -7.91 -6.72 -0.97
CA THR A 87 -7.83 -8.19 -0.94
C THR A 87 -9.21 -8.83 -0.79
N VAL A 88 -10.02 -8.36 0.16
CA VAL A 88 -11.40 -8.87 0.36
C VAL A 88 -12.28 -8.62 -0.86
N ASN A 89 -12.22 -7.42 -1.44
CA ASN A 89 -13.01 -7.06 -2.62
C ASN A 89 -12.62 -7.88 -3.86
N ILE A 90 -11.32 -8.12 -4.06
CA ILE A 90 -10.80 -8.92 -5.17
C ILE A 90 -11.22 -10.39 -4.99
N GLN A 91 -11.14 -10.94 -3.79
CA GLN A 91 -11.58 -12.32 -3.53
C GLN A 91 -13.06 -12.52 -3.87
N ALA A 92 -13.90 -11.51 -3.63
CA ALA A 92 -15.32 -11.52 -3.94
C ALA A 92 -15.64 -11.33 -5.45
N ALA A 93 -14.70 -10.83 -6.24
CA ALA A 93 -14.86 -10.65 -7.70
C ALA A 93 -14.85 -11.99 -8.44
N GLY A 94 -15.44 -12.04 -9.65
CA GLY A 94 -15.38 -13.20 -10.53
C GLY A 94 -14.02 -13.42 -11.20
N GLU A 95 -13.89 -14.52 -11.95
CA GLU A 95 -12.69 -14.81 -12.74
C GLU A 95 -12.54 -13.84 -13.92
N LEU A 96 -11.31 -13.45 -14.24
CA LEU A 96 -11.05 -12.53 -15.34
C LEU A 96 -10.91 -13.27 -16.67
N THR A 97 -11.41 -12.65 -17.74
CA THR A 97 -11.10 -13.11 -19.10
C THR A 97 -9.64 -12.79 -19.48
N ALA A 98 -9.10 -13.46 -20.49
CA ALA A 98 -7.72 -13.26 -20.95
C ALA A 98 -7.41 -11.79 -21.34
N ILE A 99 -8.37 -11.10 -21.97
CA ILE A 99 -8.21 -9.69 -22.36
C ILE A 99 -8.23 -8.78 -21.14
N LYS A 100 -9.16 -9.01 -20.20
CA LYS A 100 -9.27 -8.22 -18.96
C LYS A 100 -8.06 -8.40 -18.05
N SER A 101 -7.53 -9.62 -17.94
CA SER A 101 -6.30 -9.91 -17.19
C SER A 101 -5.06 -9.23 -17.78
N ALA A 102 -4.97 -9.05 -19.10
CA ALA A 102 -3.89 -8.28 -19.72
C ALA A 102 -3.91 -6.79 -19.32
N ARG A 103 -5.11 -6.20 -19.13
CA ARG A 103 -5.26 -4.85 -18.60
C ARG A 103 -4.92 -4.77 -17.12
N LEU A 104 -5.44 -5.69 -16.30
CA LEU A 104 -5.08 -5.81 -14.89
C LEU A 104 -3.56 -5.89 -14.71
N ARG A 105 -2.89 -6.68 -15.54
CA ARG A 105 -1.43 -6.83 -15.50
C ARG A 105 -0.71 -5.48 -15.59
N ARG A 106 -1.10 -4.58 -16.49
CA ARG A 106 -0.46 -3.25 -16.58
C ARG A 106 -0.63 -2.44 -15.30
N THR A 107 -1.80 -2.50 -14.68
CA THR A 107 -2.07 -1.84 -13.39
C THR A 107 -1.24 -2.46 -12.28
N THR A 108 -1.10 -3.79 -12.26
CA THR A 108 -0.25 -4.51 -11.30
C THR A 108 1.23 -4.22 -11.51
N ASP A 109 1.72 -4.15 -12.76
CA ASP A 109 3.09 -3.78 -13.09
C ASP A 109 3.42 -2.37 -12.58
N ALA A 110 2.52 -1.39 -12.78
CA ALA A 110 2.68 -0.04 -12.24
C ALA A 110 2.72 -0.01 -10.70
N LEU A 111 1.89 -0.82 -10.03
CA LEU A 111 1.91 -0.97 -8.57
C LEU A 111 3.22 -1.61 -8.07
N ILE A 112 3.77 -2.58 -8.80
CA ILE A 112 5.06 -3.22 -8.50
C ILE A 112 6.19 -2.20 -8.62
N ASP A 113 6.22 -1.43 -9.70
CA ASP A 113 7.21 -0.39 -9.93
C ASP A 113 7.15 0.67 -8.82
N GLN A 114 5.95 1.15 -8.50
CA GLN A 114 5.74 2.13 -7.43
C GLN A 114 6.18 1.58 -6.07
N THR A 115 5.77 0.35 -5.72
CA THR A 115 6.19 -0.30 -4.47
C THR A 115 7.71 -0.45 -4.41
N THR A 116 8.35 -0.80 -5.52
CA THR A 116 9.81 -0.95 -5.61
C THR A 116 10.51 0.38 -5.39
N VAL A 117 10.01 1.47 -5.98
CA VAL A 117 10.54 2.82 -5.78
C VAL A 117 10.40 3.24 -4.32
N THR A 118 9.19 3.13 -3.75
CA THR A 118 8.94 3.52 -2.36
C THR A 118 9.80 2.74 -1.36
N VAL A 119 9.98 1.43 -1.57
CA VAL A 119 10.86 0.62 -0.71
C VAL A 119 12.33 1.02 -0.87
N LYS A 120 12.81 1.32 -2.08
CA LYS A 120 14.17 1.83 -2.31
C LYS A 120 14.39 3.20 -1.68
N ASP A 121 13.40 4.08 -1.75
CA ASP A 121 13.46 5.40 -1.12
C ASP A 121 13.46 5.27 0.40
N LEU A 122 12.66 4.35 0.95
CA LEU A 122 12.63 4.06 2.37
C LEU A 122 14.02 3.59 2.85
N VAL A 123 14.60 2.60 2.17
CA VAL A 123 15.98 2.12 2.43
C VAL A 123 17.00 3.26 2.36
N SER A 124 16.90 4.13 1.37
CA SER A 124 17.79 5.28 1.22
C SER A 124 17.64 6.30 2.36
N ARG A 125 16.47 6.36 2.99
CA ARG A 125 16.16 7.19 4.17
C ARG A 125 16.50 6.53 5.51
N LYS A 126 16.99 5.28 5.53
CA LYS A 126 17.37 4.56 6.76
C LYS A 126 18.26 5.39 7.70
N PRO A 127 19.32 6.11 7.25
CA PRO A 127 20.17 6.88 8.17
C PRO A 127 19.40 7.96 8.96
N ILE A 128 18.37 8.55 8.34
CA ILE A 128 17.52 9.54 9.01
C ILE A 128 16.66 8.85 10.08
N LEU A 129 16.06 7.70 9.75
CA LEU A 129 15.24 6.90 10.67
C LEU A 129 16.06 6.33 11.83
N ASP A 130 17.32 5.94 11.58
CA ASP A 130 18.26 5.47 12.60
C ASP A 130 18.60 6.60 13.59
N ASN A 131 18.89 7.80 13.08
CA ASN A 131 19.22 8.96 13.91
C ASN A 131 18.09 9.38 14.85
N ILE A 132 16.84 9.15 14.46
CA ILE A 132 15.66 9.43 15.29
C ILE A 132 15.17 8.21 16.07
N GLY A 133 15.81 7.05 15.91
CA GLY A 133 15.50 5.83 16.64
C GLY A 133 14.18 5.15 16.25
N VAL A 134 13.63 5.42 15.07
CA VAL A 134 12.36 4.83 14.62
C VAL A 134 12.51 3.68 13.62
N SER A 135 13.74 3.27 13.29
CA SER A 135 14.00 2.16 12.36
C SER A 135 13.34 0.84 12.77
N GLY A 136 13.17 0.59 14.08
CA GLY A 136 12.43 -0.58 14.56
C GLY A 136 10.94 -0.56 14.18
N VAL A 137 10.31 0.62 14.19
CA VAL A 137 8.91 0.79 13.76
C VAL A 137 8.78 0.59 12.24
N ALA A 138 9.77 1.08 11.48
CA ALA A 138 9.83 0.86 10.04
C ALA A 138 10.00 -0.63 9.70
N LEU A 139 10.87 -1.36 10.43
CA LEU A 139 11.04 -2.80 10.28
C LEU A 139 9.73 -3.57 10.51
N GLU A 140 9.04 -3.26 11.60
CA GLU A 140 7.77 -3.90 11.93
C GLU A 140 6.68 -3.58 10.90
N SER A 141 6.67 -2.35 10.37
CA SER A 141 5.77 -1.96 9.29
C SER A 141 6.05 -2.74 8.00
N LEU A 142 7.32 -2.85 7.59
CA LEU A 142 7.72 -3.65 6.42
C LEU A 142 7.29 -5.12 6.55
N GLN A 143 7.43 -5.71 7.75
CA GLN A 143 6.97 -7.07 8.02
C GLN A 143 5.45 -7.22 7.86
N ARG A 144 4.66 -6.27 8.39
CA ARG A 144 3.20 -6.27 8.20
C ARG A 144 2.82 -6.09 6.73
N GLN A 145 3.47 -5.16 6.04
CA GLN A 145 3.23 -4.89 4.63
C GLN A 145 3.60 -6.08 3.74
N LYS A 146 4.63 -6.87 4.10
CA LYS A 146 4.94 -8.13 3.44
C LYS A 146 3.74 -9.07 3.49
N VAL A 147 3.16 -9.28 4.67
CA VAL A 147 2.02 -10.20 4.86
C VAL A 147 0.80 -9.74 4.05
N SER A 148 0.45 -8.46 4.11
CA SER A 148 -0.71 -7.94 3.36
C SER A 148 -0.49 -7.98 1.84
N SER A 149 0.71 -7.64 1.36
CA SER A 149 1.06 -7.72 -0.07
C SER A 149 1.04 -9.15 -0.60
N MET A 150 1.49 -10.12 0.20
CA MET A 150 1.40 -11.54 -0.16
C MET A 150 -0.05 -12.02 -0.23
N ALA A 151 -0.92 -11.59 0.69
CA ALA A 151 -2.34 -11.91 0.62
C ALA A 151 -3.01 -11.32 -0.64
N LEU A 152 -2.67 -10.06 -0.98
CA LEU A 152 -3.18 -9.39 -2.18
C LEU A 152 -2.73 -10.12 -3.47
N THR A 153 -1.45 -10.46 -3.58
CA THR A 153 -0.92 -11.17 -4.76
C THR A 153 -1.55 -12.55 -4.92
N VAL A 154 -1.74 -13.31 -3.83
CA VAL A 154 -2.46 -14.60 -3.86
C VAL A 154 -3.92 -14.41 -4.33
N ALA A 155 -4.61 -13.37 -3.85
CA ALA A 155 -5.97 -13.08 -4.29
C ALA A 155 -6.04 -12.74 -5.78
N LEU A 156 -5.07 -11.98 -6.30
CA LEU A 156 -4.97 -11.66 -7.73
C LEU A 156 -4.63 -12.90 -8.57
N GLU A 157 -3.68 -13.74 -8.13
CA GLU A 157 -3.29 -15.00 -8.79
C GLU A 157 -4.50 -15.92 -9.02
N GLN A 158 -5.41 -16.00 -8.04
CA GLN A 158 -6.64 -16.79 -8.14
C GLN A 158 -7.64 -16.27 -9.17
N LYS A 159 -7.56 -14.98 -9.55
CA LYS A 159 -8.46 -14.38 -10.56
C LYS A 159 -7.88 -14.37 -11.97
N VAL A 160 -6.58 -14.60 -12.11
CA VAL A 160 -5.90 -14.62 -13.40
C VAL A 160 -6.03 -16.01 -14.05
N PRO A 161 -6.35 -16.10 -15.36
CA PRO A 161 -6.38 -17.36 -16.08
C PRO A 161 -5.04 -18.12 -15.98
N ARG A 162 -5.08 -19.45 -16.15
CA ARG A 162 -3.89 -20.32 -16.04
C ARG A 162 -2.70 -19.87 -16.90
N ALA A 163 -2.96 -19.24 -18.05
CA ALA A 163 -1.92 -18.68 -18.92
C ALA A 163 -1.13 -17.52 -18.26
N GLY A 164 -1.75 -16.73 -17.37
CA GLY A 164 -1.13 -15.61 -16.68
C GLY A 164 -0.57 -15.94 -15.28
N GLN A 165 -0.89 -17.11 -14.73
CA GLN A 165 -0.46 -17.50 -13.37
C GLN A 165 1.07 -17.51 -13.21
N ARG A 166 1.82 -17.92 -14.24
CA ARG A 166 3.29 -17.90 -14.20
C ARG A 166 3.85 -16.49 -14.03
N ILE A 167 3.26 -15.52 -14.73
CA ILE A 167 3.68 -14.11 -14.66
C ILE A 167 3.30 -13.53 -13.30
N ALA A 168 2.10 -13.83 -12.80
CA ALA A 168 1.68 -13.36 -11.48
C ALA A 168 2.59 -13.91 -10.36
N ALA A 169 3.01 -15.17 -10.45
CA ALA A 169 3.97 -15.76 -9.52
C ALA A 169 5.36 -15.08 -9.57
N GLU A 170 5.80 -14.66 -10.77
CA GLU A 170 7.05 -13.91 -10.94
C GLU A 170 6.96 -12.51 -10.31
N SER A 171 5.86 -11.79 -10.57
CA SER A 171 5.55 -10.52 -9.93
C SER A 171 5.54 -10.61 -8.41
N ARG A 172 4.91 -11.67 -7.86
CA ARG A 172 4.91 -11.95 -6.43
C ARG A 172 6.33 -12.15 -5.88
N SER A 173 7.14 -12.96 -6.56
CA SER A 173 8.53 -13.22 -6.17
C SER A 173 9.38 -11.94 -6.18
N GLN A 174 9.16 -11.05 -7.15
CA GLN A 174 9.84 -9.76 -7.23
C GLN A 174 9.48 -8.85 -6.04
N ILE A 175 8.18 -8.69 -5.73
CA ILE A 175 7.74 -7.90 -4.57
C ILE A 175 8.32 -8.48 -3.28
N GLU A 176 8.21 -9.80 -3.10
CA GLU A 176 8.74 -10.49 -1.92
C GLU A 176 10.25 -10.23 -1.76
N SER A 177 11.02 -10.36 -2.83
CA SER A 177 12.46 -10.14 -2.81
C SER A 177 12.83 -8.70 -2.44
N VAL A 178 12.14 -7.70 -2.98
CA VAL A 178 12.42 -6.29 -2.68
C VAL A 178 12.09 -5.96 -1.23
N ILE A 179 10.96 -6.45 -0.71
CA ILE A 179 10.57 -6.24 0.69
C ILE A 179 11.52 -6.99 1.62
N ASP A 180 11.92 -8.22 1.31
CA ASP A 180 12.87 -8.99 2.12
C ASP A 180 14.23 -8.32 2.19
N GLN A 181 14.72 -7.78 1.07
CA GLN A 181 15.96 -7.01 1.06
C GLN A 181 15.87 -5.80 2.00
N ALA A 182 14.75 -5.06 1.98
CA ALA A 182 14.54 -3.95 2.88
C ALA A 182 14.46 -4.41 4.35
N ILE A 183 13.76 -5.51 4.64
CA ILE A 183 13.70 -6.09 6.00
C ILE A 183 15.11 -6.44 6.50
N VAL A 184 15.94 -7.08 5.68
CA VAL A 184 17.34 -7.41 6.05
C VAL A 184 18.12 -6.14 6.38
N ILE A 185 18.02 -5.11 5.55
CA ILE A 185 18.69 -3.82 5.76
C ILE A 185 18.22 -3.15 7.06
N TYR A 186 16.93 -3.17 7.36
CA TYR A 186 16.37 -2.56 8.57
C TYR A 186 16.59 -3.40 9.84
N ALA A 187 16.80 -4.70 9.70
CA ALA A 187 17.14 -5.58 10.82
C ALA A 187 18.57 -5.35 11.34
N GLU A 188 19.45 -4.73 10.54
CA GLU A 188 20.77 -4.34 11.01
C GLU A 188 20.65 -3.28 12.12
N PRO A 189 21.24 -3.53 13.29
CA PRO A 189 21.17 -2.59 14.40
C PRO A 189 21.75 -1.25 13.95
N ALA A 190 21.05 -0.15 14.27
CA ALA A 190 21.52 1.19 13.98
C ALA A 190 22.96 1.31 14.48
N ALA A 191 23.89 1.61 13.57
CA ALA A 191 25.29 1.79 13.92
C ALA A 191 25.34 2.80 15.06
N ALA A 192 25.88 2.38 16.21
CA ALA A 192 25.89 3.20 17.41
C ALA A 192 26.39 4.58 17.03
N ALA A 193 25.51 5.59 17.17
CA ALA A 193 25.84 6.96 16.80
C ALA A 193 27.18 7.28 17.47
N VAL A 194 28.22 7.46 16.65
CA VAL A 194 29.54 7.83 17.15
C VAL A 194 29.27 9.04 18.03
N PRO A 195 29.58 8.97 19.34
CA PRO A 195 29.22 10.03 20.26
C PRO A 195 29.77 11.30 19.64
N VAL A 196 28.85 12.21 19.26
CA VAL A 196 29.23 13.54 18.80
C VAL A 196 30.12 14.04 19.90
N VAL A 197 31.42 14.13 19.64
CA VAL A 197 32.38 14.67 20.58
C VAL A 197 31.92 16.10 20.75
N VAL A 198 31.11 16.33 21.77
CA VAL A 198 30.67 17.65 22.15
C VAL A 198 31.97 18.40 22.33
N PRO A 199 32.27 19.41 21.49
CA PRO A 199 33.51 20.15 21.62
C PRO A 199 33.60 20.59 23.09
N PRO A 200 34.76 20.38 23.73
CA PRO A 200 34.92 20.66 25.15
C PRO A 200 34.35 22.05 25.44
N PRO A 201 33.56 22.20 26.52
CA PRO A 201 32.95 23.48 26.85
C PRO A 201 34.03 24.55 26.80
N ALA A 202 33.79 25.61 26.00
CA ALA A 202 34.69 26.74 25.91
C ALA A 202 35.05 27.15 27.34
N THR A 203 36.33 27.10 27.67
CA THR A 203 36.83 27.42 29.00
C THR A 203 36.28 28.81 29.36
N PRO A 204 35.62 28.98 30.53
CA PRO A 204 35.12 30.28 30.92
C PRO A 204 36.26 31.29 30.81
N ALA A 205 36.03 32.36 30.03
CA ALA A 205 37.01 33.42 29.86
C ALA A 205 37.44 33.92 31.25
N ASN A 206 38.73 33.83 31.54
CA ASN A 206 39.30 34.33 32.78
C ASN A 206 39.04 35.85 32.86
N PRO A 207 38.30 36.35 33.87
CA PRO A 207 38.01 37.79 34.01
C PRO A 207 39.25 38.66 34.24
N ASN A 208 40.43 38.05 34.45
CA ASN A 208 41.71 38.74 34.62
C ASN A 208 42.63 38.70 33.38
N ALA A 209 42.14 38.26 32.23
CA ALA A 209 42.93 38.39 30.99
C ALA A 209 43.04 39.88 30.61
N ILE A 210 44.26 40.41 30.69
CA ILE A 210 44.62 41.76 30.21
C ILE A 210 44.16 41.87 28.74
N PRO A 211 43.45 42.94 28.35
CA PRO A 211 42.96 43.11 27.00
C PRO A 211 44.14 43.13 26.01
N ILE A 212 44.34 42.02 25.30
CA ILE A 212 45.19 42.02 24.11
C ILE A 212 44.33 42.68 23.02
N ALA A 213 44.82 43.79 22.49
CA ALA A 213 44.18 44.54 21.42
C ALA A 213 43.89 43.61 20.24
N VAL A 214 42.61 43.32 20.03
CA VAL A 214 42.12 42.60 18.84
C VAL A 214 42.46 43.47 17.63
N PRO A 215 43.20 42.96 16.63
CA PRO A 215 43.44 43.70 15.40
C PRO A 215 42.09 44.04 14.74
N PRO A 216 41.94 45.26 14.18
CA PRO A 216 40.68 45.72 13.64
C PRO A 216 40.16 44.76 12.58
N ALA A 217 38.94 44.27 12.80
CA ALA A 217 38.21 43.47 11.84
C ALA A 217 38.16 44.21 10.49
N ALA A 218 38.61 43.54 9.43
CA ALA A 218 38.50 44.05 8.08
C ALA A 218 37.03 44.41 7.81
N ALA A 219 36.81 45.65 7.35
CA ALA A 219 35.50 46.19 7.06
C ALA A 219 34.76 45.27 6.07
N PRO A 220 33.46 45.00 6.30
CA PRO A 220 32.66 44.27 5.32
C PRO A 220 32.63 45.04 3.99
N PRO A 221 32.73 44.36 2.84
CA PRO A 221 32.59 45.01 1.54
C PRO A 221 31.24 45.72 1.46
N ALA A 222 31.29 46.99 1.07
CA ALA A 222 30.13 47.86 0.93
C ALA A 222 29.09 47.21 0.00
N ALA A 223 27.87 47.09 0.50
CA ALA A 223 26.73 46.65 -0.29
C ALA A 223 26.54 47.61 -1.47
N ALA A 224 26.48 47.04 -2.68
CA ALA A 224 26.17 47.76 -3.90
C ALA A 224 24.78 48.42 -3.79
N PRO A 225 24.58 49.62 -4.37
CA PRO A 225 23.32 50.35 -4.28
C PRO A 225 22.18 49.61 -5.02
N PRO A 226 20.93 49.73 -4.53
CA PRO A 226 19.77 49.15 -5.19
C PRO A 226 19.52 49.85 -6.53
N ALA A 227 19.60 49.09 -7.61
CA ALA A 227 19.21 49.56 -8.94
C ALA A 227 17.69 49.84 -8.97
N ALA A 228 17.34 50.99 -9.54
CA ALA A 228 16.00 51.52 -9.66
C ALA A 228 15.03 50.56 -10.38
N ALA A 229 13.76 50.60 -9.95
CA ALA A 229 12.64 49.91 -10.56
C ALA A 229 12.41 50.36 -12.01
N ALA A 230 12.25 49.38 -12.91
CA ALA A 230 11.75 49.52 -14.27
C ALA A 230 10.43 48.74 -14.43
N PRO A 231 9.52 49.12 -15.35
CA PRO A 231 8.10 48.79 -15.31
C PRO A 231 7.79 47.35 -15.74
N ALA A 232 6.63 46.86 -15.30
CA ALA A 232 6.10 45.54 -15.61
C ALA A 232 5.89 45.28 -17.12
N PRO A 233 6.38 44.16 -17.67
CA PRO A 233 5.90 43.61 -18.94
C PRO A 233 4.71 42.64 -18.73
N PRO A 234 3.88 42.40 -19.77
CA PRO A 234 2.62 41.65 -19.66
C PRO A 234 2.86 40.14 -19.47
N ALA A 235 1.83 39.48 -18.94
CA ALA A 235 1.72 38.04 -18.82
C ALA A 235 2.07 37.33 -20.15
N VAL A 236 3.06 36.43 -20.10
CA VAL A 236 3.27 35.40 -21.11
C VAL A 236 3.29 34.07 -20.39
N ALA A 237 2.33 33.22 -20.74
CA ALA A 237 2.21 31.86 -20.25
C ALA A 237 3.48 31.05 -20.58
N PRO A 238 3.91 30.11 -19.74
CA PRO A 238 4.98 29.18 -20.09
C PRO A 238 4.49 28.31 -21.26
N ALA A 239 5.00 28.60 -22.46
CA ALA A 239 5.00 27.65 -23.55
C ALA A 239 5.86 26.47 -23.12
N TRP A 240 5.23 25.30 -23.01
CA TRP A 240 5.92 24.04 -22.82
C TRP A 240 6.81 23.80 -24.04
N PRO A 241 8.04 23.29 -23.89
CA PRO A 241 8.81 22.83 -25.03
C PRO A 241 8.05 21.66 -25.66
N ASP A 242 7.41 21.94 -26.78
CA ASP A 242 6.93 20.96 -27.75
C ASP A 242 8.18 20.35 -28.42
N GLN A 243 8.86 19.46 -27.69
CA GLN A 243 9.77 18.49 -28.25
C GLN A 243 9.16 17.11 -28.03
N ALA A 244 8.22 16.77 -28.89
CA ALA A 244 8.07 15.38 -29.28
C ALA A 244 9.43 14.91 -29.83
N PRO A 245 10.10 13.92 -29.22
CA PRO A 245 11.25 13.30 -29.86
C PRO A 245 10.80 12.77 -31.22
N ALA A 246 11.52 13.18 -32.27
CA ALA A 246 11.34 12.60 -33.59
C ALA A 246 11.39 11.07 -33.45
N PRO A 247 10.43 10.33 -34.05
CA PRO A 247 10.52 8.89 -34.06
C PRO A 247 11.86 8.50 -34.69
N PRO A 248 12.60 7.52 -34.13
CA PRO A 248 13.77 7.00 -34.80
C PRO A 248 13.35 6.61 -36.22
N ALA A 249 14.08 7.10 -37.22
CA ALA A 249 13.93 6.69 -38.60
C ALA A 249 13.93 5.17 -38.62
N ALA A 250 12.75 4.59 -38.87
CA ALA A 250 12.62 3.17 -39.10
C ALA A 250 13.44 2.87 -40.35
N ALA A 251 14.63 2.31 -40.16
CA ALA A 251 15.29 1.56 -41.22
C ALA A 251 14.25 0.56 -41.73
N ALA A 252 13.87 0.72 -42.99
CA ALA A 252 13.00 -0.23 -43.65
C ALA A 252 13.61 -1.62 -43.46
N PRO A 253 12.90 -2.60 -42.88
CA PRO A 253 13.38 -3.95 -42.86
C PRO A 253 13.56 -4.39 -44.31
N GLU A 254 14.76 -4.84 -44.66
CA GLU A 254 14.99 -5.54 -45.92
C GLU A 254 13.95 -6.67 -46.03
N PRO A 255 13.38 -6.92 -47.23
CA PRO A 255 12.46 -8.02 -47.42
C PRO A 255 13.17 -9.32 -46.99
N PRO A 256 12.55 -10.14 -46.13
CA PRO A 256 13.15 -11.42 -45.77
C PRO A 256 13.37 -12.22 -47.06
N ALA A 257 14.62 -12.66 -47.24
CA ALA A 257 15.00 -13.59 -48.28
C ALA A 257 14.06 -14.79 -48.28
N ALA A 258 13.78 -15.25 -49.50
CA ALA A 258 12.95 -16.39 -49.88
C ALA A 258 12.64 -17.39 -48.75
N ALA A 259 11.34 -17.66 -48.60
CA ALA A 259 10.80 -18.73 -47.78
C ALA A 259 11.60 -20.03 -47.98
N PRO A 260 12.14 -20.65 -46.91
CA PRO A 260 12.71 -21.98 -47.01
C PRO A 260 11.59 -22.96 -47.40
N GLU A 261 11.86 -23.76 -48.43
CA GLU A 261 10.97 -24.81 -48.93
C GLU A 261 10.49 -25.70 -47.77
N PRO A 262 9.23 -26.14 -47.76
CA PRO A 262 8.72 -27.01 -46.72
C PRO A 262 9.49 -28.34 -46.72
N PRO A 263 10.04 -28.80 -45.58
CA PRO A 263 10.60 -30.13 -45.50
C PRO A 263 9.45 -31.14 -45.68
N MET A 264 9.42 -31.80 -46.83
CA MET A 264 8.67 -33.02 -47.04
C MET A 264 9.27 -34.14 -46.19
N ALA A 265 8.89 -34.20 -44.92
CA ALA A 265 9.04 -35.39 -44.10
C ALA A 265 7.93 -35.40 -43.06
N ALA A 266 6.84 -36.07 -43.39
CA ALA A 266 5.84 -36.47 -42.42
C ALA A 266 6.51 -37.39 -41.39
N PRO A 267 6.50 -37.05 -40.08
CA PRO A 267 6.96 -37.98 -39.06
C PRO A 267 6.00 -39.17 -39.00
N GLU A 268 6.54 -40.38 -39.04
CA GLU A 268 5.81 -41.62 -38.78
C GLU A 268 5.08 -41.53 -37.43
N PRO A 269 3.85 -42.07 -37.33
CA PRO A 269 3.12 -42.10 -36.08
C PRO A 269 3.87 -42.97 -35.04
N PRO A 270 4.04 -42.50 -33.79
CA PRO A 270 4.61 -43.35 -32.76
C PRO A 270 3.68 -44.53 -32.49
N ALA A 271 4.27 -45.72 -32.55
CA ALA A 271 3.63 -46.98 -32.23
C ALA A 271 3.17 -47.03 -30.76
N ALA A 272 2.01 -47.66 -30.58
CA ALA A 272 1.49 -48.24 -29.34
C ALA A 272 1.30 -47.30 -28.13
N ALA A 273 0.03 -46.98 -27.88
CA ALA A 273 -0.46 -46.56 -26.59
C ALA A 273 -0.11 -47.62 -25.52
N PRO A 274 0.45 -47.23 -24.35
CA PRO A 274 0.56 -48.15 -23.22
C PRO A 274 -0.83 -48.50 -22.69
N GLU A 275 -1.06 -49.80 -22.46
CA GLU A 275 -2.27 -50.32 -21.83
C GLU A 275 -2.53 -49.66 -20.47
N PRO A 276 -3.80 -49.40 -20.12
CA PRO A 276 -4.16 -48.85 -18.83
C PRO A 276 -3.80 -49.85 -17.70
N PRO A 277 -3.16 -49.40 -16.60
CA PRO A 277 -2.93 -50.27 -15.46
C PRO A 277 -4.26 -50.73 -14.86
N ALA A 278 -4.31 -52.03 -14.56
CA ALA A 278 -5.44 -52.70 -13.94
C ALA A 278 -5.85 -52.06 -12.61
N ALA A 279 -7.16 -52.13 -12.35
CA ALA A 279 -7.91 -51.67 -11.19
C ALA A 279 -7.12 -51.65 -9.86
N ALA A 280 -7.11 -50.46 -9.25
CA ALA A 280 -6.79 -50.29 -7.83
C ALA A 280 -7.96 -50.79 -6.95
N PRO A 281 -7.67 -51.34 -5.76
CA PRO A 281 -8.64 -52.02 -4.90
C PRO A 281 -9.67 -51.06 -4.28
N GLU A 282 -10.87 -51.61 -4.07
CA GLU A 282 -12.01 -50.97 -3.44
C GLU A 282 -11.66 -50.36 -2.06
N SER A 283 -12.01 -49.08 -1.87
CA SER A 283 -11.94 -48.42 -0.58
C SER A 283 -12.93 -49.06 0.41
N PRO A 284 -12.52 -49.38 1.64
CA PRO A 284 -13.42 -49.92 2.65
C PRO A 284 -14.50 -48.88 3.03
N ALA A 285 -15.75 -49.34 3.04
CA ALA A 285 -16.92 -48.56 3.42
C ALA A 285 -16.77 -47.99 4.84
N VAL A 286 -16.88 -46.67 4.95
CA VAL A 286 -16.97 -45.97 6.23
C VAL A 286 -18.42 -46.08 6.73
N PRO A 287 -18.69 -46.61 7.93
CA PRO A 287 -20.05 -46.72 8.45
C PRO A 287 -20.59 -45.31 8.77
N ALA A 288 -21.85 -45.09 8.40
CA ALA A 288 -22.60 -43.89 8.70
C ALA A 288 -22.64 -43.66 10.22
N VAL A 289 -22.13 -42.51 10.66
CA VAL A 289 -22.23 -42.07 12.05
C VAL A 289 -23.54 -41.32 12.22
N ASP A 290 -24.41 -41.88 13.06
CA ASP A 290 -25.68 -41.35 13.51
C ASP A 290 -25.46 -40.02 14.26
N PRO A 291 -26.06 -38.89 13.83
CA PRO A 291 -25.83 -37.58 14.45
C PRO A 291 -26.58 -37.37 15.78
N ASN A 292 -27.19 -38.40 16.39
CA ASN A 292 -28.03 -38.23 17.58
C ASN A 292 -27.68 -39.11 18.79
N ALA A 293 -26.48 -39.68 18.84
CA ALA A 293 -26.03 -40.46 20.00
C ALA A 293 -25.56 -39.55 21.15
N ALA A 294 -26.36 -39.50 22.21
CA ALA A 294 -26.10 -38.81 23.47
C ALA A 294 -24.72 -39.13 24.07
N VAL A 295 -24.01 -38.10 24.48
CA VAL A 295 -22.71 -38.17 25.17
C VAL A 295 -22.91 -38.66 26.61
N PRO A 296 -22.28 -39.76 27.05
CA PRO A 296 -22.28 -40.14 28.45
C PRO A 296 -21.23 -39.32 29.22
N GLN A 297 -21.70 -38.75 30.32
CA GLN A 297 -20.92 -38.12 31.36
C GLN A 297 -20.11 -39.20 32.10
N ALA A 298 -18.78 -39.18 32.00
CA ALA A 298 -17.90 -39.99 32.85
C ALA A 298 -16.67 -39.17 33.25
N GLY A 299 -16.59 -38.87 34.55
CA GLY A 299 -15.49 -38.16 35.16
C GLY A 299 -14.22 -38.98 35.27
N ALA A 300 -13.08 -38.29 35.11
CA ALA A 300 -11.82 -38.62 35.75
C ALA A 300 -11.03 -37.32 35.91
N THR A 301 -10.93 -36.85 37.14
CA THR A 301 -10.09 -35.73 37.56
C THR A 301 -8.62 -36.10 37.44
N VAL A 302 -7.89 -35.45 36.55
CA VAL A 302 -6.41 -35.47 36.53
C VAL A 302 -5.94 -34.27 37.37
N PRO A 303 -5.04 -34.43 38.35
CA PRO A 303 -4.56 -33.32 39.16
C PRO A 303 -3.66 -32.41 38.30
N VAL A 304 -4.11 -31.18 38.07
CA VAL A 304 -3.29 -30.10 37.54
C VAL A 304 -2.31 -29.68 38.63
N SER A 305 -1.02 -29.88 38.41
CA SER A 305 0.05 -29.31 39.23
C SER A 305 -0.01 -27.79 39.16
N ALA A 306 -0.19 -27.16 40.32
CA ALA A 306 -0.16 -25.71 40.48
C ALA A 306 1.23 -25.13 40.13
N PRO A 307 1.31 -23.94 39.53
CA PRO A 307 2.56 -23.25 39.28
C PRO A 307 3.23 -22.87 40.62
N GLN A 308 4.49 -23.26 40.73
CA GLN A 308 5.37 -22.97 41.86
C GLN A 308 5.65 -21.45 41.95
N PRO A 309 5.54 -20.82 43.13
CA PRO A 309 5.81 -19.39 43.28
C PRO A 309 7.30 -19.08 43.12
N ALA A 310 7.61 -18.04 42.35
CA ALA A 310 8.96 -17.51 42.17
C ALA A 310 9.53 -16.97 43.51
N PRO A 311 10.86 -17.04 43.72
CA PRO A 311 11.49 -16.56 44.95
C PRO A 311 11.37 -15.03 45.08
N ALA A 312 11.03 -14.59 46.30
CA ALA A 312 10.89 -13.19 46.68
C ALA A 312 12.21 -12.42 46.52
N VAL A 313 12.23 -11.47 45.58
CA VAL A 313 13.27 -10.45 45.50
C VAL A 313 12.87 -9.31 46.44
N ILE A 314 13.77 -8.98 47.36
CA ILE A 314 13.62 -7.93 48.38
C ILE A 314 13.39 -6.59 47.68
N ALA A 315 12.24 -5.98 47.93
CA ALA A 315 11.89 -4.65 47.45
C ALA A 315 12.76 -3.57 48.14
N PRO A 316 13.25 -2.56 47.41
CA PRO A 316 13.88 -1.39 48.03
C PRO A 316 12.83 -0.51 48.76
N PRO A 317 13.24 0.28 49.78
CA PRO A 317 12.32 1.07 50.59
C PRO A 317 11.62 2.17 49.77
N ALA A 318 10.32 2.30 50.00
CA ALA A 318 9.47 3.32 49.39
C ALA A 318 9.91 4.74 49.79
N VAL A 319 10.31 5.54 48.80
CA VAL A 319 10.45 7.00 48.96
C VAL A 319 9.06 7.61 48.79
N ALA A 320 8.61 8.33 49.80
CA ALA A 320 7.31 9.01 49.80
C ALA A 320 7.21 10.02 48.63
N PRO A 321 6.10 10.03 47.88
CA PRO A 321 5.91 11.00 46.81
C PRO A 321 5.71 12.41 47.39
N ALA A 322 6.41 13.38 46.83
CA ALA A 322 6.22 14.80 47.10
C ALA A 322 4.80 15.26 46.68
N PRO A 323 4.19 16.22 47.38
CA PRO A 323 2.86 16.71 47.05
C PRO A 323 2.85 17.40 45.68
N VAL A 324 2.04 16.88 44.77
CA VAL A 324 1.74 17.51 43.48
C VAL A 324 0.83 18.73 43.67
N PRO A 325 1.09 19.86 42.98
CA PRO A 325 0.23 21.03 43.03
C PRO A 325 -1.14 20.75 42.39
N MET A 326 -2.21 21.12 43.11
CA MET A 326 -3.60 21.06 42.64
C MET A 326 -3.77 21.91 41.38
N VAL A 327 -4.06 21.26 40.26
CA VAL A 327 -4.54 21.89 39.02
C VAL A 327 -6.08 21.96 39.11
N PRO A 328 -6.72 23.09 38.81
CA PRO A 328 -8.17 23.23 38.93
C PRO A 328 -8.91 22.31 37.95
N VAL A 329 -9.89 21.58 38.48
CA VAL A 329 -10.84 20.73 37.77
C VAL A 329 -11.64 21.59 36.78
N ALA A 330 -11.46 21.34 35.48
CA ALA A 330 -12.29 21.90 34.44
C ALA A 330 -13.71 21.30 34.51
N ALA A 331 -14.70 22.17 34.32
CA ALA A 331 -16.13 21.86 34.40
C ALA A 331 -16.57 20.72 33.45
N PRO A 332 -17.64 19.98 33.79
CA PRO A 332 -18.14 18.89 32.95
C PRO A 332 -18.61 19.41 31.59
N ILE A 333 -18.01 18.87 30.53
CA ILE A 333 -18.41 19.11 29.14
C ILE A 333 -19.80 18.48 28.95
N ALA A 334 -20.73 19.29 28.42
CA ALA A 334 -22.11 18.91 28.16
C ALA A 334 -22.20 17.68 27.24
N ALA A 335 -23.16 16.80 27.55
CA ALA A 335 -23.45 15.61 26.78
C ALA A 335 -23.80 15.95 25.31
N PRO A 336 -23.42 15.10 24.34
CA PRO A 336 -23.69 15.33 22.93
C PRO A 336 -25.20 15.33 22.65
N VAL A 337 -25.66 16.39 22.00
CA VAL A 337 -27.03 16.55 21.49
C VAL A 337 -27.29 15.47 20.43
N PRO A 338 -28.37 14.68 20.53
CA PRO A 338 -28.68 13.66 19.54
C PRO A 338 -29.02 14.30 18.17
N PRO A 339 -28.65 13.67 17.05
CA PRO A 339 -28.99 14.19 15.73
C PRO A 339 -30.50 14.22 15.50
N PRO A 340 -31.01 15.20 14.73
CA PRO A 340 -32.43 15.30 14.43
C PRO A 340 -32.91 14.05 13.69
N GLN A 341 -33.92 13.39 14.24
CA GLN A 341 -34.57 12.26 13.58
C GLN A 341 -35.31 12.78 12.35
N ILE A 342 -34.88 12.32 11.17
CA ILE A 342 -35.58 12.58 9.91
C ILE A 342 -36.84 11.71 9.92
N THR A 343 -37.99 12.37 10.11
CA THR A 343 -39.30 11.76 9.91
C THR A 343 -39.52 11.49 8.42
N THR A 344 -39.66 10.21 8.05
CA THR A 344 -40.04 9.83 6.68
C THR A 344 -41.47 10.27 6.42
N ALA A 345 -41.65 11.23 5.52
CA ALA A 345 -42.96 11.65 5.04
C ALA A 345 -43.63 10.50 4.26
N ALA A 346 -44.70 9.97 4.85
CA ALA A 346 -45.62 9.07 4.18
C ALA A 346 -46.41 9.82 3.09
N GLY A 347 -46.53 9.20 1.92
CA GLY A 347 -47.72 9.30 1.07
C GLY A 347 -47.73 10.42 0.02
N ARG A 348 -47.50 10.03 -1.25
CA ARG A 348 -48.28 10.58 -2.36
C ARG A 348 -48.61 9.51 -3.40
N LYS A 349 -49.89 9.18 -3.43
CA LYS A 349 -50.60 8.39 -4.43
C LYS A 349 -50.55 9.03 -5.82
N ASP A 350 -50.71 8.15 -6.82
CA ASP A 350 -51.39 8.38 -8.10
C ASP A 350 -50.88 9.52 -9.01
N ARG A 351 -50.29 9.13 -10.16
CA ARG A 351 -50.87 9.53 -11.45
C ARG A 351 -50.50 8.59 -12.60
N LYS A 352 -51.58 7.96 -13.08
CA LYS A 352 -51.72 7.07 -14.23
C LYS A 352 -51.63 7.85 -15.55
N LYS A 353 -51.08 7.17 -16.57
CA LYS A 353 -51.42 7.24 -18.02
C LYS A 353 -50.86 8.39 -18.90
N LYS A 354 -50.47 7.92 -20.10
CA LYS A 354 -50.58 8.54 -21.46
C LYS A 354 -49.30 9.29 -21.89
N LYS A 355 -48.71 9.14 -23.10
CA LYS A 355 -48.96 8.41 -24.35
C LYS A 355 -47.93 8.90 -25.40
N LYS A 356 -47.62 8.05 -26.40
CA LYS A 356 -47.04 8.35 -27.73
C LYS A 356 -45.55 8.69 -27.76
N ALA A 357 -44.71 7.88 -28.42
CA ALA A 357 -44.52 7.70 -29.86
C ALA A 357 -43.64 8.78 -30.51
N SER A 358 -42.41 8.38 -30.85
CA SER A 358 -41.55 8.84 -31.97
C SER A 358 -40.39 7.82 -31.95
N LYS A 359 -40.31 6.78 -32.77
CA LYS A 359 -40.36 6.66 -34.23
C LYS A 359 -39.40 7.63 -34.95
N ILE A 360 -38.26 7.05 -35.36
CA ILE A 360 -37.67 7.12 -36.71
C ILE A 360 -37.07 8.47 -37.12
N ASN A 361 -35.75 8.50 -37.24
CA ASN A 361 -35.03 8.81 -38.48
C ASN A 361 -33.55 8.40 -38.31
N MET A 362 -33.06 7.46 -39.13
CA MET A 362 -32.34 7.67 -40.40
C MET A 362 -30.87 8.05 -40.11
N VAL A 363 -29.94 7.12 -40.26
CA VAL A 363 -29.24 6.82 -41.53
C VAL A 363 -28.50 8.05 -42.02
N GLU A 364 -27.18 8.06 -41.83
CA GLU A 364 -26.27 8.48 -42.89
C GLU A 364 -24.95 7.72 -42.78
N THR A 365 -24.59 7.14 -43.92
CA THR A 365 -23.42 6.35 -44.22
C THR A 365 -22.54 7.24 -45.09
N GLU A 366 -21.35 7.61 -44.62
CA GLU A 366 -20.27 8.19 -45.43
C GLU A 366 -18.99 7.65 -44.76
N ASP A 367 -18.22 6.68 -45.27
CA ASP A 367 -17.55 6.56 -46.57
C ASP A 367 -17.03 7.89 -47.11
N GLU A 368 -15.88 8.31 -46.59
CA GLU A 368 -15.01 9.23 -47.33
C GLU A 368 -13.59 8.67 -47.38
N SER A 369 -13.38 7.86 -48.41
CA SER A 369 -12.10 7.59 -49.02
C SER A 369 -11.77 8.76 -49.98
N ALA A 370 -10.92 9.71 -49.59
CA ALA A 370 -10.26 10.65 -50.51
C ALA A 370 -8.94 11.14 -49.90
N THR A 371 -7.79 10.68 -50.39
CA THR A 371 -7.05 11.35 -51.46
C THR A 371 -6.68 12.79 -51.10
N VAL A 372 -5.54 12.97 -50.42
CA VAL A 372 -4.73 14.19 -50.54
C VAL A 372 -3.32 13.77 -50.91
N MET A 373 -3.19 13.51 -52.21
CA MET A 373 -1.95 13.61 -52.96
C MET A 373 -1.84 15.09 -53.39
N THR A 374 -0.61 15.65 -53.38
CA THR A 374 -0.14 16.78 -54.22
C THR A 374 0.16 18.12 -53.49
N ALA A 375 1.45 18.48 -53.59
CA ALA A 375 2.03 19.83 -53.77
C ALA A 375 2.02 20.82 -52.59
N GLU A 376 2.98 21.73 -52.42
CA GLU A 376 4.29 22.04 -53.00
C GLU A 376 4.71 23.35 -52.29
N GLN A 377 5.94 23.42 -51.77
CA GLN A 377 6.90 24.55 -51.74
C GLN A 377 7.82 24.50 -50.53
#